data_AF-A0A451A7W0-F1
#
_entry.id   AF-A0A451A7W0-F1
#
_cell.length_a   1.000
_cell.length_b   1.000
_cell.length_c   1.000
_cell.angle_alpha   90.00
_cell.angle_beta   90.00
_cell.angle_gamma   90.00
#
_symmetry.space_group_name_H-M   'P 1'
#
loop_
_entity.id
_entity.type
_entity.pdbx_description
1 polymer ?
#
loop_
_entity_poly.entity_id
_entity_poly.type
_entity_poly.pdbx_seq_one_letter_code
_entity_poly.pdbx_strand_id
1 'polypeptide(L)'
;MGDSVRAVLRARGDDLRPGDVIALNNPYNGGTHLPDVTVITPVFDASGTRPRFVVASRGHHADIGGATPGSMPPRSRNIHEEGILIDNFLLVRAGRFRENELRALLGAGDWPARNPDQNVADLEAQIAANEKGVRELHKMVDHYGPDVVQAYMSHVQDNAEAAVREALAGLQGGRFEYPFDDGTRIVVSIAIDKAARSAIIDFSGTSPQQPTNFNAPLAVCRTAVLYVFRTLVRDPIPLNEGCLRPLEIRAPKGSLLRPEYPAAVAAGNVETSQCITDALFGALGVMAAAQGTMNNFTFGNQRYQYFETLCGGAGAGPGFHGASAVHTHMTNSRLTDPEILEQRFPVLLERFAIRQGSGGAGRFRGGDGVVRRIRFLEPMSAAILSNRRKVPPFGMTGGESGKTGRNRVERTDGSRKELASTEEVRMEAGDVFVIETPGGGGWGKQESK
;
A
#
# COMPACT_ATOMS: atom_id res chain seq x y z
N MET A 1 -5.36 -9.36 -3.58
CA MET A 1 -5.78 -10.52 -2.74
C MET A 1 -5.84 -11.84 -3.51
N GLY A 2 -6.05 -11.86 -4.83
CA GLY A 2 -6.17 -13.12 -5.60
C GLY A 2 -4.98 -14.08 -5.45
N ASP A 3 -3.76 -13.56 -5.34
CA ASP A 3 -2.56 -14.38 -5.10
C ASP A 3 -2.59 -15.09 -3.74
N SER A 4 -3.04 -14.41 -2.67
CA SER A 4 -3.25 -15.03 -1.34
C SER A 4 -4.28 -16.14 -1.40
N VAL A 5 -5.41 -15.91 -2.08
CA VAL A 5 -6.46 -16.92 -2.26
C VAL A 5 -5.90 -18.14 -2.99
N ARG A 6 -5.21 -17.95 -4.12
CA ARG A 6 -4.58 -19.04 -4.88
C ARG A 6 -3.54 -19.80 -4.05
N ALA A 7 -2.77 -19.10 -3.20
CA ALA A 7 -1.79 -19.73 -2.31
C ALA A 7 -2.47 -20.63 -1.27
N VAL A 8 -3.49 -20.13 -0.57
CA VAL A 8 -4.25 -20.91 0.43
C VAL A 8 -4.96 -22.11 -0.20
N LEU A 9 -5.64 -21.91 -1.33
CA LEU A 9 -6.34 -23.00 -2.03
C LEU A 9 -5.37 -24.12 -2.44
N ARG A 10 -4.18 -23.78 -2.96
CA ARG A 10 -3.14 -24.78 -3.27
C ARG A 10 -2.61 -25.48 -2.03
N ALA A 11 -2.35 -24.74 -0.96
CA ALA A 11 -1.75 -25.28 0.24
C ALA A 11 -2.70 -26.19 1.03
N ARG A 12 -4.01 -25.90 1.00
CA ARG A 12 -5.03 -26.66 1.74
C ARG A 12 -5.67 -27.78 0.92
N GLY A 13 -5.87 -27.59 -0.39
CA GLY A 13 -6.49 -28.59 -1.26
C GLY A 13 -7.77 -29.16 -0.65
N ASP A 14 -7.82 -30.49 -0.54
CA ASP A 14 -8.97 -31.26 -0.04
C ASP A 14 -9.15 -31.21 1.49
N ASP A 15 -8.25 -30.57 2.25
CA ASP A 15 -8.41 -30.36 3.71
C ASP A 15 -9.42 -29.25 4.04
N LEU A 16 -9.81 -28.42 3.07
CA LEU A 16 -10.80 -27.37 3.28
C LEU A 16 -12.17 -27.96 3.61
N ARG A 17 -12.83 -27.40 4.62
CA ARG A 17 -14.18 -27.81 5.05
C ARG A 17 -15.14 -26.63 5.08
N PRO A 18 -16.46 -26.87 4.96
CA PRO A 18 -17.46 -25.85 5.24
C PRO A 18 -17.25 -25.24 6.64
N GLY A 19 -17.29 -23.90 6.71
CA GLY A 19 -17.08 -23.15 7.95
C GLY A 19 -15.61 -22.91 8.32
N ASP A 20 -14.65 -23.25 7.45
CA ASP A 20 -13.25 -22.90 7.64
C ASP A 20 -12.97 -21.43 7.28
N VAL A 21 -12.07 -20.79 8.03
CA VAL A 21 -11.54 -19.45 7.75
C VAL A 21 -10.04 -19.44 7.96
N ILE A 22 -9.29 -18.87 7.01
CA ILE A 22 -7.83 -18.91 6.96
C ILE A 22 -7.26 -17.49 6.97
N ALA A 23 -6.23 -17.23 7.76
CA ALA A 23 -5.42 -16.00 7.72
C ALA A 23 -4.10 -16.22 6.97
N LEU A 24 -3.71 -15.20 6.19
CA LEU A 24 -2.42 -15.08 5.50
C LEU A 24 -2.00 -13.61 5.41
N ASN A 25 -0.79 -13.29 5.84
CA ASN A 25 -0.11 -12.02 5.53
C ASN A 25 1.25 -12.24 4.82
N ASN A 26 1.70 -13.49 4.65
CA ASN A 26 3.01 -13.79 4.06
C ASN A 26 3.18 -13.13 2.67
N PRO A 27 4.11 -12.16 2.52
CA PRO A 27 4.28 -11.41 1.29
C PRO A 27 4.78 -12.26 0.11
N TYR A 28 5.46 -13.37 0.40
CA TYR A 28 5.93 -14.31 -0.63
C TYR A 28 4.83 -15.23 -1.16
N ASN A 29 3.67 -15.25 -0.49
CA ASN A 29 2.47 -15.99 -0.87
C ASN A 29 1.26 -15.08 -1.09
N GLY A 30 1.50 -13.86 -1.61
CA GLY A 30 0.45 -12.93 -2.06
C GLY A 30 0.03 -11.86 -1.04
N GLY A 31 0.62 -11.87 0.16
CA GLY A 31 0.60 -10.73 1.08
C GLY A 31 1.27 -9.49 0.49
N THR A 32 1.00 -8.33 1.06
CA THR A 32 1.61 -7.04 0.67
C THR A 32 2.76 -6.67 1.61
N HIS A 33 2.52 -6.76 2.91
CA HIS A 33 3.46 -6.67 4.03
C HIS A 33 2.79 -7.31 5.26
N LEU A 34 3.52 -7.50 6.37
CA LEU A 34 2.99 -8.25 7.51
C LEU A 34 1.76 -7.60 8.20
N PRO A 35 1.66 -6.27 8.33
CA PRO A 35 0.47 -5.65 8.92
C PRO A 35 -0.84 -5.94 8.18
N ASP A 36 -0.78 -6.23 6.87
CA ASP A 36 -1.98 -6.51 6.07
C ASP A 36 -2.35 -8.00 6.12
N VAL A 37 -3.28 -8.37 7.01
CA VAL A 37 -3.75 -9.76 7.14
C VAL A 37 -4.95 -10.00 6.25
N THR A 38 -4.83 -10.98 5.35
CA THR A 38 -5.91 -11.43 4.47
C THR A 38 -6.65 -12.59 5.15
N VAL A 39 -7.94 -12.43 5.40
CA VAL A 39 -8.85 -13.44 5.93
C VAL A 39 -9.66 -14.02 4.78
N ILE A 40 -9.57 -15.33 4.58
CA ILE A 40 -10.07 -16.06 3.41
C ILE A 40 -11.07 -17.12 3.87
N THR A 41 -12.28 -17.08 3.31
CA THR A 41 -13.39 -17.98 3.65
C THR A 41 -13.85 -18.70 2.37
N PRO A 42 -13.55 -20.00 2.22
CA PRO A 42 -14.09 -20.81 1.13
C PRO A 42 -15.60 -20.98 1.28
N VAL A 43 -16.33 -20.88 0.17
CA VAL A 43 -17.79 -21.02 0.12
C VAL A 43 -18.15 -22.28 -0.62
N PHE A 44 -18.74 -23.23 0.09
CA PHE A 44 -19.16 -24.52 -0.43
C PHE A 44 -20.58 -24.45 -0.99
N ASP A 45 -20.88 -25.32 -1.94
CA ASP A 45 -22.27 -25.58 -2.33
C ASP A 45 -22.96 -26.52 -1.31
N ALA A 46 -24.24 -26.81 -1.54
CA ALA A 46 -25.02 -27.71 -0.67
C ALA A 46 -24.44 -29.13 -0.57
N SER A 47 -23.61 -29.57 -1.53
CA SER A 47 -22.96 -30.88 -1.47
C SER A 47 -21.82 -30.93 -0.45
N GLY A 48 -21.23 -29.76 -0.11
CA GLY A 48 -20.11 -29.66 0.82
C GLY A 48 -18.81 -30.28 0.33
N THR A 49 -18.72 -30.70 -0.93
CA THR A 49 -17.59 -31.48 -1.46
C THR A 49 -16.40 -30.65 -1.91
N ARG A 50 -16.63 -29.45 -2.46
CA ARG A 50 -15.58 -28.52 -2.87
C ARG A 50 -16.03 -27.07 -2.73
N PRO A 51 -15.12 -26.13 -2.45
CA PRO A 51 -15.46 -24.72 -2.48
C PRO A 51 -15.75 -24.29 -3.91
N ARG A 52 -16.92 -23.67 -4.13
CA ARG A 52 -17.33 -23.14 -5.43
C ARG A 52 -16.95 -21.67 -5.59
N PHE A 53 -16.90 -20.94 -4.48
CA PHE A 53 -16.47 -19.55 -4.45
C PHE A 53 -15.54 -19.31 -3.26
N VAL A 54 -14.95 -18.12 -3.21
CA VAL A 54 -14.14 -17.68 -2.07
C VAL A 54 -14.48 -16.23 -1.77
N VAL A 55 -14.69 -15.93 -0.49
CA VAL A 55 -14.80 -14.56 0.02
C VAL A 55 -13.52 -14.23 0.77
N ALA A 56 -12.99 -13.03 0.57
CA ALA A 56 -11.80 -12.60 1.29
C ALA A 56 -11.89 -11.12 1.65
N SER A 57 -11.33 -10.77 2.80
CA SER A 57 -11.11 -9.41 3.26
C SER A 57 -9.64 -9.24 3.66
N ARG A 58 -9.13 -8.02 3.57
CA ARG A 58 -7.79 -7.68 4.05
C ARG A 58 -7.90 -6.46 4.96
N GLY A 59 -7.37 -6.59 6.17
CA GLY A 59 -7.32 -5.55 7.18
C GLY A 59 -5.88 -5.21 7.50
N HIS A 60 -5.61 -3.93 7.75
CA HIS A 60 -4.33 -3.48 8.26
C HIS A 60 -4.38 -3.47 9.79
N HIS A 61 -3.52 -4.25 10.44
CA HIS A 61 -3.36 -4.22 11.88
C HIS A 61 -2.30 -3.19 12.25
N ALA A 62 -2.65 -2.25 13.13
CA ALA A 62 -1.74 -1.18 13.54
C ALA A 62 -0.43 -1.71 14.14
N ASP A 63 -0.45 -2.88 14.79
CA ASP A 63 0.74 -3.60 15.23
C ASP A 63 0.45 -5.11 15.16
N ILE A 64 1.29 -5.86 14.47
CA ILE A 64 1.30 -7.34 14.43
C ILE A 64 2.65 -7.87 14.96
N GLY A 65 3.29 -7.11 15.86
CA GLY A 65 4.64 -7.39 16.38
C GLY A 65 5.75 -6.67 15.62
N GLY A 66 6.97 -7.20 15.69
CA GLY A 66 8.14 -6.65 15.01
C GLY A 66 8.96 -5.71 15.89
N ALA A 67 10.13 -5.30 15.41
CA ALA A 67 11.16 -4.63 16.19
C ALA A 67 10.72 -3.25 16.74
N THR A 68 9.85 -2.54 16.02
CA THR A 68 9.32 -1.23 16.42
C THR A 68 7.81 -1.26 16.61
N PRO A 69 7.23 -0.45 17.52
CA PRO A 69 5.80 -0.20 17.57
C PRO A 69 5.27 0.21 16.19
N GLY A 70 4.13 -0.33 15.79
CA GLY A 70 3.52 -0.01 14.51
C GLY A 70 3.88 -0.96 13.36
N SER A 71 4.71 -1.99 13.60
CA SER A 71 5.16 -3.00 12.61
C SER A 71 5.76 -2.43 11.31
N MET A 72 6.31 -1.21 11.37
CA MET A 72 6.97 -0.53 10.26
C MET A 72 8.41 -0.13 10.64
N PRO A 73 9.28 -1.08 11.00
CA PRO A 73 10.65 -0.79 11.44
C PRO A 73 11.48 -0.14 10.32
N PRO A 74 11.94 1.12 10.45
CA PRO A 74 12.62 1.81 9.35
C PRO A 74 13.93 1.18 8.89
N ARG A 75 14.51 0.31 9.71
CA ARG A 75 15.83 -0.30 9.50
C ARG A 75 15.80 -1.82 9.34
N SER A 76 14.61 -2.43 9.19
CA SER A 76 14.54 -3.88 8.96
C SER A 76 15.28 -4.27 7.69
N ARG A 77 15.96 -5.41 7.77
CA ARG A 77 16.71 -6.07 6.69
C ARG A 77 16.19 -7.48 6.45
N ASN A 78 15.53 -8.06 7.46
CA ASN A 78 14.91 -9.37 7.43
C ASN A 78 13.40 -9.26 7.75
N ILE A 79 12.58 -10.05 7.05
CA ILE A 79 11.13 -10.07 7.24
C ILE A 79 10.70 -10.38 8.68
N HIS A 80 11.47 -11.17 9.43
CA HIS A 80 11.14 -11.52 10.81
C HIS A 80 11.23 -10.33 11.76
N GLU A 81 11.98 -9.28 11.41
CA GLU A 81 12.04 -8.05 12.19
C GLU A 81 10.75 -7.20 12.05
N GLU A 82 9.88 -7.51 11.08
CA GLU A 82 8.73 -6.68 10.71
C GLU A 82 7.42 -7.09 11.40
N GLY A 83 7.38 -8.26 12.04
CA GLY A 83 6.18 -8.76 12.71
C GLY A 83 5.97 -10.25 12.55
N ILE A 84 4.79 -10.71 12.99
CA ILE A 84 4.41 -12.12 12.89
C ILE A 84 4.05 -12.44 11.44
N LEU A 85 4.79 -13.39 10.86
CA LEU A 85 4.51 -13.93 9.53
C LEU A 85 3.50 -15.08 9.63
N ILE A 86 2.34 -14.87 9.02
CA ILE A 86 1.19 -15.78 8.95
C ILE A 86 1.07 -16.27 7.51
N ASP A 87 1.31 -17.57 7.28
CA ASP A 87 1.27 -18.12 5.93
C ASP A 87 -0.05 -18.82 5.58
N ASN A 88 -0.54 -19.70 6.46
CA ASN A 88 -1.76 -20.48 6.19
C ASN A 88 -2.42 -20.87 7.52
N PHE A 89 -2.68 -19.87 8.37
CA PHE A 89 -3.21 -20.13 9.71
C PHE A 89 -4.71 -20.35 9.67
N LEU A 90 -5.18 -21.49 10.18
CA LEU A 90 -6.60 -21.80 10.26
C LEU A 90 -7.20 -21.06 11.47
N LEU A 91 -7.84 -19.90 11.22
CA LEU A 91 -8.51 -19.07 12.22
C LEU A 91 -9.77 -19.73 12.77
N VAL A 92 -10.57 -20.30 11.89
CA VAL A 92 -11.81 -21.00 12.22
C VAL A 92 -11.75 -22.37 11.57
N ARG A 93 -12.06 -23.42 12.32
CA ARG A 93 -12.18 -24.79 11.79
C ARG A 93 -13.59 -25.28 12.00
N ALA A 94 -14.30 -25.55 10.91
CA ALA A 94 -15.69 -26.00 10.92
C ALA A 94 -16.57 -25.18 11.88
N GLY A 95 -16.50 -23.85 11.79
CA GLY A 95 -17.27 -22.92 12.61
C GLY A 95 -16.73 -22.65 14.02
N ARG A 96 -15.66 -23.34 14.48
CA ARG A 96 -15.03 -23.07 15.78
C ARG A 96 -13.86 -22.10 15.65
N PHE A 97 -13.99 -20.91 16.25
CA PHE A 97 -12.90 -19.95 16.34
C PHE A 97 -11.76 -20.49 17.22
N ARG A 98 -10.52 -20.37 16.73
CA ARG A 98 -9.30 -20.92 17.35
C ARG A 98 -8.50 -19.83 18.07
N GLU A 99 -9.16 -19.14 18.99
CA GLU A 99 -8.59 -17.97 19.66
C GLU A 99 -7.31 -18.30 20.44
N ASN A 100 -7.30 -19.42 21.19
CA ASN A 100 -6.12 -19.82 21.96
C ASN A 100 -4.89 -20.04 21.06
N GLU A 101 -5.09 -20.68 19.90
CA GLU A 101 -4.01 -20.92 18.95
C GLU A 101 -3.59 -19.63 18.23
N LEU A 102 -4.53 -18.71 17.99
CA LEU A 102 -4.22 -17.39 17.45
C LEU A 102 -3.39 -16.58 18.45
N ARG A 103 -3.76 -16.58 19.73
CA ARG A 103 -2.99 -15.90 20.78
C ARG A 103 -1.60 -16.49 20.95
N ALA A 104 -1.47 -17.82 20.87
CA ALA A 104 -0.17 -18.48 20.87
C ALA A 104 0.70 -18.06 19.67
N LEU A 105 0.10 -17.93 18.48
CA LEU A 105 0.80 -17.43 17.29
C LEU A 105 1.24 -15.96 17.45
N LEU A 106 0.35 -15.10 17.96
CA LEU A 106 0.64 -13.67 18.18
C LEU A 106 1.69 -13.45 19.28
N GLY A 107 1.77 -14.36 20.26
CA GLY A 107 2.77 -14.33 21.34
C GLY A 107 4.07 -15.07 21.02
N ALA A 108 4.25 -15.59 19.80
CA ALA A 108 5.44 -16.34 19.41
C ALA A 108 6.53 -15.46 18.79
N GLY A 109 7.75 -15.99 18.71
CA GLY A 109 8.90 -15.34 18.06
C GLY A 109 9.60 -14.28 18.91
N ASP A 110 10.64 -13.67 18.34
CA ASP A 110 11.48 -12.69 19.05
C ASP A 110 10.77 -11.33 19.25
N TRP A 111 9.78 -11.04 18.41
CA TRP A 111 9.02 -9.78 18.43
C TRP A 111 7.50 -10.05 18.38
N PRO A 112 6.89 -10.51 19.49
CA PRO A 112 5.47 -10.81 19.55
C PRO A 112 4.62 -9.55 19.35
N ALA A 113 3.34 -9.75 19.03
CA ALA A 113 2.36 -8.67 18.94
C ALA A 113 2.21 -7.96 20.30
N ARG A 114 2.23 -6.62 20.28
CA ARG A 114 2.18 -5.81 21.50
C ARG A 114 0.78 -5.74 22.13
N ASN A 115 -0.25 -5.85 21.29
CA ASN A 115 -1.64 -5.83 21.72
C ASN A 115 -2.46 -6.96 21.06
N PRO A 116 -2.27 -8.22 21.48
CA PRO A 116 -2.98 -9.36 20.89
C PRO A 116 -4.50 -9.25 20.98
N ASP A 117 -5.05 -8.58 21.99
CA ASP A 117 -6.51 -8.39 22.13
C ASP A 117 -7.08 -7.56 20.98
N GLN A 118 -6.38 -6.48 20.57
CA GLN A 118 -6.77 -5.71 19.39
C GLN A 118 -6.66 -6.55 18.11
N ASN A 119 -5.58 -7.34 17.97
CA ASN A 119 -5.43 -8.21 16.80
C ASN A 119 -6.55 -9.24 16.69
N VAL A 120 -6.95 -9.84 17.81
CA VAL A 120 -8.09 -10.78 17.87
C VAL A 120 -9.38 -10.07 17.45
N ALA A 121 -9.68 -8.89 18.02
CA ALA A 121 -10.88 -8.13 17.68
C ALA A 121 -10.95 -7.72 16.19
N ASP A 122 -9.82 -7.30 15.62
CA ASP A 122 -9.72 -6.98 14.18
C ASP A 122 -10.01 -8.21 13.30
N LEU A 123 -9.47 -9.38 13.68
CA LEU A 123 -9.69 -10.62 12.95
C LEU A 123 -11.14 -11.12 13.09
N GLU A 124 -11.77 -10.96 14.25
CA GLU A 124 -13.19 -11.22 14.44
C GLU A 124 -14.06 -10.34 13.54
N ALA A 125 -13.72 -9.05 13.42
CA ALA A 125 -14.40 -8.14 12.51
C ALA A 125 -14.25 -8.57 11.04
N GLN A 126 -13.07 -9.03 10.63
CA GLN A 126 -12.85 -9.58 9.29
C GLN A 126 -13.62 -10.89 9.04
N ILE A 127 -13.69 -11.78 10.04
CA ILE A 127 -14.51 -13.01 9.98
C ILE A 127 -15.99 -12.63 9.79
N ALA A 128 -16.51 -11.67 10.56
CA ALA A 128 -17.88 -11.20 10.43
C ALA A 128 -18.16 -10.56 9.06
N ALA A 129 -17.22 -9.79 8.53
CA ALA A 129 -17.32 -9.19 7.19
C ALA A 129 -17.37 -10.28 6.10
N ASN A 130 -16.51 -11.29 6.19
CA ASN A 130 -16.54 -12.41 5.25
C ASN A 130 -17.84 -13.20 5.37
N GLU A 131 -18.30 -13.50 6.58
CA GLU A 131 -19.57 -14.21 6.83
C GLU A 131 -20.76 -13.47 6.21
N LYS A 132 -20.79 -12.14 6.29
CA LYS A 132 -21.79 -11.34 5.58
C LYS A 132 -21.67 -11.52 4.06
N GLY A 133 -20.46 -11.51 3.50
CA GLY A 133 -20.22 -11.77 2.09
C GLY A 133 -20.68 -13.17 1.64
N VAL A 134 -20.43 -14.20 2.47
CA VAL A 134 -20.89 -15.58 2.24
C VAL A 134 -22.42 -15.64 2.17
N ARG A 135 -23.12 -15.01 3.13
CA ARG A 135 -24.59 -14.97 3.15
C ARG A 135 -25.19 -14.28 1.92
N GLU A 136 -24.65 -13.13 1.53
CA GLU A 136 -25.15 -12.42 0.34
C GLU A 136 -24.86 -13.18 -0.96
N LEU A 137 -23.71 -13.86 -1.03
CA LEU A 137 -23.40 -14.74 -2.16
C LEU A 137 -24.37 -15.93 -2.24
N HIS A 138 -24.69 -16.57 -1.12
CA HIS A 138 -25.69 -17.65 -1.09
C HIS A 138 -27.07 -17.15 -1.56
N LYS A 139 -27.55 -16.00 -1.06
CA LYS A 139 -28.82 -15.42 -1.55
C LYS A 139 -28.81 -15.17 -3.05
N MET A 140 -27.69 -14.69 -3.59
CA MET A 140 -27.54 -14.45 -5.02
C MET A 140 -27.55 -15.76 -5.82
N VAL A 141 -26.88 -16.81 -5.32
CA VAL A 141 -26.90 -18.15 -5.91
C VAL A 141 -28.29 -18.79 -5.84
N ASP A 142 -29.00 -18.64 -4.72
CA ASP A 142 -30.36 -19.18 -4.55
C ASP A 142 -31.36 -18.50 -5.50
N HIS A 143 -31.18 -17.20 -5.75
CA HIS A 143 -32.08 -16.44 -6.60
C HIS A 143 -31.79 -16.62 -8.10
N TYR A 144 -30.51 -16.55 -8.51
CA TYR A 144 -30.12 -16.57 -9.93
C TYR A 144 -29.62 -17.92 -10.42
N GLY A 145 -29.32 -18.84 -9.52
CA GLY A 145 -28.61 -20.08 -9.83
C GLY A 145 -27.08 -19.89 -9.91
N PRO A 146 -26.31 -20.93 -9.57
CA PRO A 146 -24.85 -20.80 -9.46
C PRO A 146 -24.16 -20.58 -10.81
N ASP A 147 -24.73 -21.10 -11.90
CA ASP A 147 -24.14 -20.98 -13.24
C ASP A 147 -24.29 -19.55 -13.78
N VAL A 148 -25.43 -18.89 -13.50
CA VAL A 148 -25.65 -17.48 -13.87
C VAL A 148 -24.70 -16.58 -13.09
N VAL A 149 -24.58 -16.79 -11.78
CA VAL A 149 -23.62 -16.05 -10.94
C VAL A 149 -22.20 -16.16 -11.48
N GLN A 150 -21.75 -17.39 -11.78
CA GLN A 150 -20.41 -17.63 -12.30
C GLN A 150 -20.21 -17.00 -13.69
N ALA A 151 -21.21 -17.05 -14.56
CA ALA A 151 -21.17 -16.40 -15.87
C ALA A 151 -21.01 -14.88 -15.75
N TYR A 152 -21.76 -14.24 -14.85
CA TYR A 152 -21.64 -12.79 -14.62
C TYR A 152 -20.30 -12.40 -13.97
N MET A 153 -19.74 -13.23 -13.09
CA MET A 153 -18.38 -13.02 -12.56
C MET A 153 -17.32 -13.02 -13.68
N SER A 154 -17.47 -13.87 -14.69
CA SER A 154 -16.61 -13.86 -15.89
C SER A 154 -16.88 -12.63 -16.75
N HIS A 155 -18.14 -12.32 -17.03
CA HIS A 155 -18.53 -11.17 -17.85
C HIS A 155 -17.99 -9.83 -17.30
N VAL A 156 -18.03 -9.65 -15.98
CA VAL A 156 -17.47 -8.45 -15.31
C VAL A 156 -15.95 -8.33 -15.51
N GLN A 157 -15.23 -9.46 -15.56
CA GLN A 157 -13.79 -9.46 -15.86
C GLN A 157 -13.52 -9.21 -17.35
N ASP A 158 -14.31 -9.80 -18.25
CA ASP A 158 -14.18 -9.61 -19.70
C ASP A 158 -14.44 -8.15 -20.08
N ASN A 159 -15.43 -7.51 -19.46
CA ASN A 159 -15.68 -6.07 -19.62
C ASN A 159 -14.50 -5.22 -19.13
N ALA A 160 -13.92 -5.57 -17.98
CA ALA A 160 -12.75 -4.86 -17.44
C ALA A 160 -11.51 -5.00 -18.33
N GLU A 161 -11.30 -6.18 -18.91
CA GLU A 161 -10.29 -6.41 -19.95
C GLU A 161 -10.54 -5.53 -21.17
N ALA A 162 -11.76 -5.57 -21.74
CA ALA A 162 -12.11 -4.82 -22.93
C ALA A 162 -11.91 -3.30 -22.76
N ALA A 163 -12.26 -2.76 -21.59
CA ALA A 163 -12.07 -1.35 -21.29
C ALA A 163 -10.59 -0.93 -21.21
N VAL A 164 -9.72 -1.78 -20.62
CA VAL A 164 -8.26 -1.50 -20.63
C VAL A 164 -7.70 -1.60 -22.04
N ARG A 165 -8.13 -2.59 -22.84
CA ARG A 165 -7.74 -2.71 -24.25
C ARG A 165 -8.11 -1.48 -25.08
N GLU A 166 -9.21 -0.81 -24.73
CA GLU A 166 -9.61 0.44 -25.37
C GLU A 166 -8.74 1.62 -24.93
N ALA A 167 -8.48 1.75 -23.63
CA ALA A 167 -7.59 2.79 -23.12
C ALA A 167 -6.18 2.71 -23.75
N LEU A 168 -5.68 1.50 -24.01
CA LEU A 168 -4.37 1.28 -24.65
C LEU A 168 -4.25 1.89 -26.06
N ALA A 169 -5.35 2.01 -26.82
CA ALA A 169 -5.31 2.49 -28.21
C ALA A 169 -4.82 3.94 -28.33
N GLY A 170 -5.15 4.77 -27.33
CA GLY A 170 -4.79 6.19 -27.27
C GLY A 170 -3.44 6.49 -26.60
N LEU A 171 -2.78 5.47 -26.04
CA LEU A 171 -1.54 5.64 -25.28
C LEU A 171 -0.31 5.49 -26.17
N GLN A 172 0.78 6.10 -25.71
CA GLN A 172 2.12 5.88 -26.23
C GLN A 172 2.93 5.20 -25.14
N GLY A 173 3.67 4.17 -25.54
CA GLY A 173 4.67 3.55 -24.68
C GLY A 173 5.86 4.49 -24.46
N GLY A 174 6.69 4.17 -23.48
CA GLY A 174 7.86 4.95 -23.15
C GLY A 174 8.72 4.27 -22.10
N ARG A 175 9.87 4.87 -21.80
CA ARG A 175 10.76 4.41 -20.74
C ARG A 175 10.93 5.50 -19.71
N PHE A 176 10.90 5.12 -18.44
CA PHE A 176 11.16 6.03 -17.33
C PHE A 176 12.07 5.37 -16.29
N GLU A 177 12.91 6.19 -15.67
CA GLU A 177 13.77 5.79 -14.57
C GLU A 177 13.56 6.78 -13.43
N TYR A 178 13.18 6.28 -12.26
CA TYR A 178 12.90 7.12 -11.11
C TYR A 178 13.71 6.70 -9.89
N PRO A 179 14.68 7.52 -9.43
CA PRO A 179 15.51 7.18 -8.29
C PRO A 179 14.79 7.41 -6.96
N PHE A 180 15.23 6.70 -5.92
CA PHE A 180 14.88 6.88 -4.51
C PHE A 180 15.93 7.73 -3.79
N ASP A 181 15.60 8.19 -2.57
CA ASP A 181 16.54 8.92 -1.70
C ASP A 181 17.77 8.11 -1.24
N ASP A 182 17.70 6.77 -1.30
CA ASP A 182 18.78 5.85 -0.95
C ASP A 182 19.69 5.49 -2.14
N GLY A 183 19.40 6.03 -3.32
CA GLY A 183 20.15 5.78 -4.56
C GLY A 183 19.68 4.57 -5.36
N THR A 184 18.72 3.79 -4.87
CA THR A 184 18.05 2.75 -5.68
C THR A 184 17.13 3.39 -6.73
N ARG A 185 16.60 2.60 -7.66
CA ARG A 185 15.75 3.09 -8.75
C ARG A 185 14.71 2.08 -9.20
N ILE A 186 13.55 2.59 -9.62
CA ILE A 186 12.62 1.88 -10.51
C ILE A 186 12.98 2.24 -11.94
N VAL A 187 13.10 1.24 -12.80
CA VAL A 187 13.16 1.42 -14.25
C VAL A 187 11.96 0.70 -14.84
N VAL A 188 11.20 1.37 -15.68
CA VAL A 188 10.07 0.76 -16.40
C VAL A 188 10.09 1.17 -17.86
N SER A 189 9.87 0.19 -18.73
CA SER A 189 9.62 0.38 -20.15
C SER A 189 8.25 -0.19 -20.49
N ILE A 190 7.41 0.60 -21.14
CA ILE A 190 6.07 0.22 -21.57
C ILE A 190 6.07 0.14 -23.09
N ALA A 191 5.84 -1.05 -23.64
CA ALA A 191 5.66 -1.26 -25.06
C ALA A 191 4.18 -1.61 -25.33
N ILE A 192 3.52 -0.84 -26.20
CA ILE A 192 2.11 -1.03 -26.53
C ILE A 192 2.00 -1.62 -27.93
N ASP A 193 1.39 -2.79 -28.02
CA ASP A 193 0.97 -3.39 -29.28
C ASP A 193 -0.45 -2.92 -29.61
N LYS A 194 -0.57 -2.05 -30.61
CA LYS A 194 -1.86 -1.50 -31.04
C LYS A 194 -2.73 -2.52 -31.77
N ALA A 195 -2.14 -3.50 -32.44
CA ALA A 195 -2.90 -4.52 -33.17
C ALA A 195 -3.48 -5.55 -32.19
N ALA A 196 -2.67 -6.05 -31.26
CA ALA A 196 -3.12 -6.96 -30.21
C ALA A 196 -3.87 -6.27 -29.06
N ARG A 197 -3.86 -4.92 -29.02
CA ARG A 197 -4.41 -4.09 -27.94
C ARG A 197 -3.92 -4.57 -26.58
N SER A 198 -2.61 -4.75 -26.46
CA SER A 198 -1.94 -5.26 -25.27
C SER A 198 -0.68 -4.44 -24.96
N ALA A 199 -0.19 -4.54 -23.73
CA ALA A 199 1.06 -3.86 -23.34
C ALA A 199 2.00 -4.80 -22.59
N ILE A 200 3.30 -4.64 -22.85
CA ILE A 200 4.37 -5.22 -22.05
C ILE A 200 4.89 -4.12 -21.12
N ILE A 201 4.83 -4.37 -19.82
CA ILE A 201 5.37 -3.51 -18.77
C ILE A 201 6.61 -4.21 -18.21
N ASP A 202 7.77 -3.74 -18.66
CA ASP A 202 9.06 -4.36 -18.34
C ASP A 202 9.84 -3.52 -17.33
N PHE A 203 10.06 -4.11 -16.16
CA PHE A 203 10.83 -3.51 -15.06
C PHE A 203 12.33 -3.87 -15.09
N SER A 204 12.82 -4.44 -16.19
CA SER A 204 14.24 -4.70 -16.39
C SER A 204 15.08 -3.43 -16.22
N GLY A 205 16.17 -3.52 -15.44
CA GLY A 205 17.02 -2.40 -15.05
C GLY A 205 16.67 -1.77 -13.69
N THR A 206 15.54 -2.15 -13.09
CA THR A 206 15.24 -1.84 -11.68
C THR A 206 16.32 -2.42 -10.77
N SER A 207 16.65 -1.71 -9.69
CA SER A 207 17.69 -2.13 -8.74
C SER A 207 17.52 -3.58 -8.26
N PRO A 208 18.62 -4.30 -7.96
CA PRO A 208 18.55 -5.61 -7.33
C PRO A 208 17.89 -5.49 -5.94
N GLN A 209 17.47 -6.63 -5.38
CA GLN A 209 17.05 -6.72 -3.99
C GLN A 209 18.08 -6.03 -3.08
N GLN A 210 17.59 -5.28 -2.10
CA GLN A 210 18.41 -4.51 -1.17
C GLN A 210 18.36 -5.11 0.23
N PRO A 211 19.43 -4.92 1.04
CA PRO A 211 19.43 -5.28 2.45
C PRO A 211 18.73 -4.19 3.29
N THR A 212 17.54 -3.80 2.86
CA THR A 212 16.62 -2.81 3.47
C THR A 212 15.19 -3.30 3.31
N ASN A 213 14.21 -2.57 3.83
CA ASN A 213 12.79 -2.96 3.74
C ASN A 213 12.05 -2.37 2.54
N PHE A 214 12.74 -1.68 1.61
CA PHE A 214 12.15 -1.12 0.40
C PHE A 214 11.84 -2.17 -0.67
N ASN A 215 12.17 -3.44 -0.44
CA ASN A 215 11.81 -4.49 -1.38
C ASN A 215 10.29 -4.64 -1.44
N ALA A 216 9.73 -4.59 -2.64
CA ALA A 216 8.31 -4.76 -2.90
C ALA A 216 8.04 -6.17 -3.46
N PRO A 217 7.20 -6.98 -2.81
CA PRO A 217 6.73 -8.24 -3.38
C PRO A 217 6.09 -8.03 -4.75
N LEU A 218 6.14 -9.05 -5.61
CA LEU A 218 5.57 -8.97 -6.96
C LEU A 218 4.07 -8.59 -6.95
N ALA A 219 3.33 -8.99 -5.91
CA ALA A 219 1.93 -8.62 -5.73
C ALA A 219 1.72 -7.09 -5.61
N VAL A 220 2.65 -6.37 -4.97
CA VAL A 220 2.64 -4.91 -4.87
C VAL A 220 2.85 -4.28 -6.26
N CYS A 221 3.86 -4.76 -6.99
CA CYS A 221 4.14 -4.30 -8.36
C CYS A 221 2.92 -4.50 -9.29
N ARG A 222 2.31 -5.69 -9.26
CA ARG A 222 1.09 -6.00 -10.02
C ARG A 222 -0.07 -5.07 -9.67
N THR A 223 -0.21 -4.71 -8.39
CA THR A 223 -1.27 -3.80 -7.91
C THR A 223 -1.03 -2.37 -8.39
N ALA A 224 0.21 -1.88 -8.39
CA ALA A 224 0.54 -0.57 -8.93
C ALA A 224 0.25 -0.47 -10.44
N VAL A 225 0.59 -1.51 -11.21
CA VAL A 225 0.22 -1.60 -12.64
C VAL A 225 -1.29 -1.59 -12.82
N LEU A 226 -2.01 -2.45 -12.06
CA LEU A 226 -3.48 -2.49 -12.10
C LEU A 226 -4.09 -1.11 -11.83
N TYR A 227 -3.63 -0.42 -10.78
CA TYR A 227 -4.12 0.91 -10.43
C TYR A 227 -3.91 1.90 -11.58
N VAL A 228 -2.69 2.01 -12.11
CA VAL A 228 -2.36 2.97 -13.18
C VAL A 228 -3.24 2.73 -14.40
N PHE A 229 -3.33 1.51 -14.89
CA PHE A 229 -4.14 1.24 -16.09
C PHE A 229 -5.63 1.40 -15.81
N ARG A 230 -6.11 1.12 -14.58
CA ARG A 230 -7.50 1.42 -14.20
C ARG A 230 -7.78 2.93 -14.20
N THR A 231 -6.86 3.78 -13.73
CA THR A 231 -7.11 5.23 -13.70
C THR A 231 -7.16 5.88 -15.08
N LEU A 232 -6.62 5.21 -16.10
CA LEU A 232 -6.68 5.66 -17.50
C LEU A 232 -8.01 5.29 -18.18
N VAL A 233 -8.76 4.33 -17.64
CA VAL A 233 -10.09 3.96 -18.12
C VAL A 233 -11.12 4.98 -17.62
N ARG A 234 -11.76 5.68 -18.56
CA ARG A 234 -12.75 6.74 -18.29
C ARG A 234 -14.16 6.22 -18.01
N ASP A 235 -14.37 4.91 -18.12
CA ASP A 235 -15.66 4.27 -17.87
C ASP A 235 -15.81 3.83 -16.40
N PRO A 236 -17.05 3.84 -15.86
CA PRO A 236 -17.36 3.39 -14.51
C PRO A 236 -17.37 1.85 -14.41
N ILE A 237 -16.23 1.21 -14.68
CA ILE A 237 -16.06 -0.24 -14.52
C ILE A 237 -15.59 -0.61 -13.10
N PRO A 238 -15.99 -1.77 -12.55
CA PRO A 238 -15.48 -2.25 -11.27
C PRO A 238 -14.00 -2.64 -11.38
N LEU A 239 -13.24 -2.45 -10.29
CA LEU A 239 -11.85 -2.87 -10.20
C LEU A 239 -11.75 -4.39 -10.02
N ASN A 240 -11.11 -5.10 -10.95
CA ASN A 240 -10.89 -6.54 -10.87
C ASN A 240 -9.66 -7.00 -11.70
N GLU A 241 -9.26 -8.28 -11.56
CA GLU A 241 -8.08 -8.85 -12.25
C GLU A 241 -8.22 -8.91 -13.79
N GLY A 242 -9.42 -8.74 -14.35
CA GLY A 242 -9.65 -8.63 -15.80
C GLY A 242 -8.85 -7.49 -16.44
N CYS A 243 -8.66 -6.38 -15.72
CA CYS A 243 -7.83 -5.26 -16.15
C CYS A 243 -6.36 -5.64 -16.40
N LEU A 244 -5.86 -6.74 -15.82
CA LEU A 244 -4.48 -7.21 -16.01
C LEU A 244 -4.32 -8.18 -17.18
N ARG A 245 -5.40 -8.77 -17.71
CA ARG A 245 -5.32 -9.73 -18.82
C ARG A 245 -4.63 -9.19 -20.08
N PRO A 246 -4.79 -7.92 -20.49
CA PRO A 246 -4.07 -7.39 -21.66
C PRO A 246 -2.66 -6.89 -21.32
N LEU A 247 -2.19 -7.06 -20.09
CA LEU A 247 -0.95 -6.48 -19.57
C LEU A 247 0.04 -7.59 -19.17
N GLU A 248 1.13 -7.72 -19.91
CA GLU A 248 2.24 -8.59 -19.55
C GLU A 248 3.21 -7.84 -18.61
N ILE A 249 3.36 -8.31 -17.37
CA ILE A 249 4.23 -7.67 -16.39
C ILE A 249 5.51 -8.50 -16.23
N ARG A 250 6.66 -7.88 -16.52
CA ARG A 250 7.98 -8.51 -16.37
C ARG A 250 8.76 -7.82 -15.25
N ALA A 251 9.07 -8.57 -14.20
CA ALA A 251 9.93 -8.12 -13.11
C ALA A 251 11.01 -9.19 -12.85
N PRO A 252 12.31 -8.84 -12.97
CA PRO A 252 13.40 -9.80 -12.75
C PRO A 252 13.34 -10.40 -11.34
N LYS A 253 13.51 -11.72 -11.22
CA LYS A 253 13.63 -12.39 -9.92
C LYS A 253 14.88 -11.88 -9.18
N GLY A 254 14.78 -11.65 -7.87
CA GLY A 254 15.87 -11.08 -7.07
C GLY A 254 16.06 -9.57 -7.28
N SER A 255 15.11 -8.89 -7.94
CA SER A 255 15.06 -7.43 -8.00
C SER A 255 14.32 -6.83 -6.82
N LEU A 256 14.40 -5.50 -6.67
CA LEU A 256 13.63 -4.73 -5.70
C LEU A 256 12.12 -4.99 -5.79
N LEU A 257 11.60 -5.39 -6.97
CA LEU A 257 10.17 -5.65 -7.22
C LEU A 257 9.78 -7.13 -7.21
N ARG A 258 10.75 -8.01 -6.94
CA ARG A 258 10.54 -9.45 -6.81
C ARG A 258 11.62 -10.05 -5.90
N PRO A 259 11.65 -9.63 -4.62
CA PRO A 259 12.62 -10.12 -3.65
C PRO A 259 12.39 -11.61 -3.35
N GLU A 260 13.44 -12.24 -2.86
CA GLU A 260 13.43 -13.60 -2.31
C GLU A 260 13.40 -13.55 -0.78
N TYR A 261 12.80 -14.57 -0.19
CA TYR A 261 12.82 -14.76 1.26
C TYR A 261 14.28 -14.90 1.75
N PRO A 262 14.69 -14.28 2.88
CA PRO A 262 13.87 -13.60 3.89
C PRO A 262 13.97 -12.06 3.86
N ALA A 263 14.06 -11.42 2.69
CA ALA A 263 14.18 -9.97 2.60
C ALA A 263 13.05 -9.20 3.34
N ALA A 264 13.41 -8.13 4.06
CA ALA A 264 12.43 -7.18 4.60
C ALA A 264 11.62 -6.49 3.49
N VAL A 265 10.33 -6.21 3.73
CA VAL A 265 9.40 -5.65 2.73
C VAL A 265 8.45 -4.54 3.23
N ALA A 266 8.56 -4.09 4.48
CA ALA A 266 7.62 -3.11 5.06
C ALA A 266 7.46 -1.84 4.20
N ALA A 267 8.56 -1.24 3.72
CA ALA A 267 8.51 -0.08 2.82
C ALA A 267 8.07 -0.43 1.39
N GLY A 268 8.13 -1.71 1.00
CA GLY A 268 7.73 -2.16 -0.33
C GLY A 268 6.30 -1.74 -0.70
N ASN A 269 5.36 -2.03 0.21
CA ASN A 269 3.94 -1.72 0.00
C ASN A 269 3.63 -0.23 0.08
N VAL A 270 4.38 0.54 0.87
CA VAL A 270 4.00 1.93 1.21
C VAL A 270 4.85 3.01 0.55
N GLU A 271 6.12 2.73 0.22
CA GLU A 271 7.03 3.69 -0.42
C GLU A 271 7.38 3.27 -1.85
N THR A 272 7.80 2.02 -2.04
CA THR A 272 8.20 1.53 -3.37
C THR A 272 7.02 1.49 -4.33
N SER A 273 5.83 1.14 -3.86
CA SER A 273 4.58 1.18 -4.64
C SER A 273 4.24 2.57 -5.20
N GLN A 274 4.50 3.64 -4.43
CA GLN A 274 4.33 5.03 -4.88
C GLN A 274 5.30 5.35 -6.02
N CYS A 275 6.57 4.96 -5.85
CA CYS A 275 7.59 5.16 -6.88
C CYS A 275 7.29 4.38 -8.18
N ILE A 276 6.80 3.13 -8.09
CA ILE A 276 6.35 2.36 -9.26
C ILE A 276 5.23 3.12 -9.98
N THR A 277 4.25 3.63 -9.24
CA THR A 277 3.10 4.35 -9.79
C THR A 277 3.53 5.63 -10.52
N ASP A 278 4.36 6.46 -9.89
CA ASP A 278 4.90 7.66 -10.52
C ASP A 278 5.75 7.31 -11.76
N ALA A 279 6.59 6.26 -11.70
CA ALA A 279 7.40 5.84 -12.83
C ALA A 279 6.56 5.35 -14.02
N LEU A 280 5.44 4.66 -13.76
CA LEU A 280 4.49 4.24 -14.79
C LEU A 280 3.81 5.45 -15.46
N PHE A 281 3.32 6.41 -14.67
CA PHE A 281 2.77 7.65 -15.24
C PHE A 281 3.82 8.47 -15.99
N GLY A 282 5.06 8.49 -15.48
CA GLY A 282 6.24 9.05 -16.12
C GLY A 282 6.51 8.44 -17.49
N ALA A 283 6.50 7.10 -17.58
CA ALA A 283 6.74 6.37 -18.82
C ALA A 283 5.64 6.56 -19.86
N LEU A 284 4.38 6.69 -19.42
CA LEU A 284 3.24 6.98 -20.29
C LEU A 284 3.16 8.46 -20.69
N GLY A 285 3.84 9.36 -19.97
CA GLY A 285 3.81 10.79 -20.24
C GLY A 285 2.46 11.46 -19.98
N VAL A 286 1.66 10.93 -19.05
CA VAL A 286 0.25 11.35 -18.84
C VAL A 286 0.01 12.19 -17.59
N MET A 287 0.93 12.18 -16.62
CA MET A 287 0.81 12.91 -15.36
C MET A 287 2.20 13.19 -14.76
N ALA A 288 2.40 14.37 -14.18
CA ALA A 288 3.56 14.65 -13.34
C ALA A 288 3.51 13.82 -12.03
N ALA A 289 4.64 13.69 -11.33
CA ALA A 289 4.66 12.91 -10.09
C ALA A 289 3.76 13.53 -9.00
N ALA A 290 3.10 12.69 -8.22
CA ALA A 290 2.55 13.13 -6.94
C ALA A 290 3.66 13.23 -5.88
N GLN A 291 3.30 13.39 -4.61
CA GLN A 291 4.26 13.43 -3.51
C GLN A 291 5.18 12.21 -3.43
N GLY A 292 4.83 11.08 -4.07
CA GLY A 292 5.71 9.93 -4.28
C GLY A 292 6.16 9.19 -3.01
N THR A 293 5.40 9.33 -1.92
CA THR A 293 5.63 8.73 -0.60
C THR A 293 4.31 8.70 0.18
N MET A 294 4.14 7.72 1.08
CA MET A 294 3.02 7.69 2.02
C MET A 294 3.29 8.44 3.33
N ASN A 295 4.55 8.82 3.56
CA ASN A 295 5.00 9.46 4.81
C ASN A 295 4.56 8.66 6.04
N ASN A 296 4.89 7.37 6.09
CA ASN A 296 4.44 6.49 7.17
C ASN A 296 5.07 6.92 8.48
N PHE A 297 4.24 7.50 9.35
CA PHE A 297 4.66 7.94 10.66
C PHE A 297 4.09 6.97 11.68
N THR A 298 4.99 6.32 12.41
CA THR A 298 4.64 5.47 13.54
C THR A 298 5.22 6.04 14.81
N PHE A 299 4.51 5.84 15.91
CA PHE A 299 5.08 6.06 17.21
C PHE A 299 4.41 5.17 18.24
N GLY A 300 5.11 4.97 19.35
CA GLY A 300 4.55 4.19 20.43
C GLY A 300 5.55 3.80 21.50
N ASN A 301 5.04 2.98 22.41
CA ASN A 301 5.77 2.31 23.47
C ASN A 301 5.08 0.95 23.74
N GLN A 302 5.32 0.36 24.91
CA GLN A 302 4.70 -0.93 25.26
C GLN A 302 3.17 -0.85 25.38
N ARG A 303 2.62 0.33 25.71
CA ARG A 303 1.18 0.53 25.92
C ARG A 303 0.47 1.08 24.69
N TYR A 304 1.14 1.94 23.92
CA TYR A 304 0.54 2.65 22.79
C TYR A 304 1.24 2.28 21.49
N GLN A 305 0.46 2.02 20.43
CA GLN A 305 0.95 1.81 19.07
C GLN A 305 0.09 2.63 18.12
N TYR A 306 0.73 3.56 17.40
CA TYR A 306 0.06 4.41 16.43
C TYR A 306 0.76 4.31 15.08
N PHE A 307 -0.06 4.26 14.03
CA PHE A 307 0.36 4.26 12.64
C PHE A 307 -0.51 5.24 11.87
N GLU A 308 0.11 6.09 11.07
CA GLU A 308 -0.58 6.93 10.10
C GLU A 308 0.21 7.09 8.80
N THR A 309 -0.52 7.43 7.74
CA THR A 309 0.02 7.88 6.46
C THR A 309 -0.36 9.34 6.26
N LEU A 310 0.57 10.17 5.78
CA LEU A 310 0.32 11.60 5.60
C LEU A 310 0.16 11.98 4.14
N CYS A 311 -0.90 12.73 3.87
CA CYS A 311 -1.20 13.31 2.57
C CYS A 311 -0.14 14.33 2.10
N GLY A 312 -0.21 14.70 0.83
CA GLY A 312 0.69 15.68 0.25
C GLY A 312 0.15 16.26 -1.05
N GLY A 313 1.05 16.68 -1.92
CA GLY A 313 0.67 17.24 -3.22
C GLY A 313 0.41 16.17 -4.28
N ALA A 314 -0.71 16.26 -5.00
CA ALA A 314 -0.93 15.48 -6.22
C ALA A 314 -0.20 16.09 -7.42
N GLY A 315 0.16 15.23 -8.39
CA GLY A 315 0.76 15.67 -9.64
C GLY A 315 -0.23 16.40 -10.54
N ALA A 316 0.25 17.40 -11.28
CA ALA A 316 -0.53 18.05 -12.32
C ALA A 316 -0.57 17.23 -13.62
N GLY A 317 -1.54 17.52 -14.48
CA GLY A 317 -1.67 16.85 -15.77
C GLY A 317 -2.31 17.72 -16.84
N PRO A 318 -2.59 17.16 -18.03
CA PRO A 318 -3.12 17.92 -19.15
C PRO A 318 -4.54 18.42 -18.84
N GLY A 319 -4.64 19.73 -18.55
CA GLY A 319 -5.93 20.37 -18.27
C GLY A 319 -6.26 20.53 -16.79
N PHE A 320 -5.40 20.10 -15.85
CA PHE A 320 -5.72 20.15 -14.43
C PHE A 320 -4.51 20.41 -13.52
N HIS A 321 -4.75 21.21 -12.48
CA HIS A 321 -3.85 21.39 -11.34
C HIS A 321 -3.84 20.15 -10.44
N GLY A 322 -2.72 19.91 -9.77
CA GLY A 322 -2.66 18.93 -8.69
C GLY A 322 -3.44 19.42 -7.45
N ALA A 323 -4.21 18.53 -6.85
CA ALA A 323 -4.87 18.78 -5.57
C ALA A 323 -3.84 18.85 -4.42
N SER A 324 -4.04 19.78 -3.50
CA SER A 324 -3.17 19.97 -2.32
C SER A 324 -3.70 19.18 -1.13
N ALA A 325 -2.81 18.69 -0.27
CA ALA A 325 -3.13 17.98 0.97
C ALA A 325 -4.11 16.80 0.79
N VAL A 326 -3.88 15.97 -0.24
CA VAL A 326 -4.67 14.76 -0.50
C VAL A 326 -3.80 13.51 -0.48
N HIS A 327 -4.38 12.39 -0.08
CA HIS A 327 -3.77 11.09 -0.30
C HIS A 327 -3.83 10.75 -1.78
N THR A 328 -2.73 10.22 -2.30
CA THR A 328 -2.54 9.98 -3.73
C THR A 328 -2.15 8.53 -3.97
N HIS A 329 -2.60 8.01 -5.11
CA HIS A 329 -2.14 6.74 -5.65
C HIS A 329 -2.36 5.56 -4.70
N MET A 330 -1.30 4.98 -4.16
CA MET A 330 -1.35 3.76 -3.37
C MET A 330 -1.91 3.98 -1.95
N THR A 331 -2.51 5.15 -1.68
CA THR A 331 -3.08 5.51 -0.39
C THR A 331 -4.56 5.86 -0.53
N ASN A 332 -5.40 5.24 0.29
CA ASN A 332 -6.84 5.45 0.34
C ASN A 332 -7.37 5.58 1.78
N SER A 333 -6.49 5.95 2.71
CA SER A 333 -6.81 6.17 4.12
C SER A 333 -7.45 7.55 4.35
N ARG A 334 -8.15 7.68 5.47
CA ARG A 334 -8.48 8.98 6.07
C ARG A 334 -7.53 9.21 7.24
N LEU A 335 -7.25 10.47 7.54
CA LEU A 335 -6.50 10.82 8.75
C LEU A 335 -7.39 10.66 9.97
N THR A 336 -6.78 10.28 11.09
CA THR A 336 -7.41 10.28 12.41
C THR A 336 -7.79 11.70 12.79
N ASP A 337 -9.02 11.90 13.28
CA ASP A 337 -9.44 13.19 13.81
C ASP A 337 -8.51 13.64 14.95
N PRO A 338 -8.10 14.93 15.01
CA PRO A 338 -7.20 15.42 16.03
C PRO A 338 -7.65 15.10 17.46
N GLU A 339 -8.95 15.29 17.75
CA GLU A 339 -9.51 15.01 19.08
C GLU A 339 -9.39 13.53 19.46
N ILE A 340 -9.63 12.63 18.50
CA ILE A 340 -9.49 11.18 18.72
C ILE A 340 -8.03 10.79 18.91
N LEU A 341 -7.11 11.39 18.15
CA LEU A 341 -5.67 11.19 18.32
C LEU A 341 -5.21 11.59 19.72
N GLU A 342 -5.53 12.80 20.14
CA GLU A 342 -5.12 13.37 21.43
C GLU A 342 -5.80 12.69 22.62
N GLN A 343 -7.02 12.19 22.44
CA GLN A 343 -7.73 11.44 23.48
C GLN A 343 -7.13 10.05 23.70
N ARG A 344 -6.69 9.38 22.62
CA ARG A 344 -6.25 7.98 22.68
C ARG A 344 -4.75 7.82 22.90
N PHE A 345 -3.96 8.83 22.57
CA PHE A 345 -2.51 8.78 22.61
C PHE A 345 -1.96 10.01 23.35
N PRO A 346 -0.91 9.86 24.19
CA PRO A 346 -0.32 10.98 24.91
C PRO A 346 0.58 11.84 23.99
N VAL A 347 -0.08 12.51 23.05
CA VAL A 347 0.48 13.46 22.10
C VAL A 347 -0.46 14.63 21.91
N LEU A 348 0.06 15.76 21.43
CA LEU A 348 -0.70 16.96 21.07
C LEU A 348 -0.40 17.33 19.61
N LEU A 349 -1.42 17.48 18.78
CA LEU A 349 -1.27 17.92 17.40
C LEU A 349 -1.17 19.46 17.36
N GLU A 350 0.04 19.99 17.48
CA GLU A 350 0.26 21.44 17.48
C GLU A 350 -0.10 22.13 16.16
N ARG A 351 0.05 21.41 15.04
CA ARG A 351 -0.22 21.96 13.71
C ARG A 351 -0.50 20.87 12.71
N PHE A 352 -1.53 21.09 11.90
CA PHE A 352 -1.74 20.40 10.64
C PHE A 352 -2.26 21.39 9.59
N ALA A 353 -1.42 21.72 8.60
CA ALA A 353 -1.73 22.80 7.64
C ALA A 353 -1.11 22.53 6.26
N ILE A 354 -1.70 23.13 5.22
CA ILE A 354 -1.12 23.09 3.86
C ILE A 354 0.24 23.80 3.84
N ARG A 355 1.24 23.14 3.24
CA ARG A 355 2.59 23.65 3.00
C ARG A 355 2.61 24.47 1.71
N GLN A 356 2.08 25.69 1.79
CA GLN A 356 1.88 26.58 0.65
C GLN A 356 3.16 26.78 -0.18
N GLY A 357 3.03 26.68 -1.51
CA GLY A 357 4.12 26.88 -2.46
C GLY A 357 5.15 25.75 -2.45
N SER A 358 4.73 24.52 -2.12
CA SER A 358 5.53 23.31 -2.27
C SER A 358 5.29 22.54 -3.56
N GLY A 359 4.14 22.75 -4.22
CA GLY A 359 3.86 22.19 -5.55
C GLY A 359 4.69 22.85 -6.64
N GLY A 360 5.09 22.06 -7.63
CA GLY A 360 5.89 22.49 -8.77
C GLY A 360 5.13 23.47 -9.68
N ALA A 361 5.86 24.45 -10.21
CA ALA A 361 5.31 25.42 -11.15
C ALA A 361 5.08 24.81 -12.54
N GLY A 362 4.24 25.46 -13.35
CA GLY A 362 3.91 25.04 -14.69
C GLY A 362 2.64 25.73 -15.16
N ARG A 363 2.21 25.47 -16.40
CA ARG A 363 0.88 25.89 -16.87
C ARG A 363 -0.20 25.37 -15.92
N PHE A 364 -0.08 24.11 -15.51
CA PHE A 364 -0.82 23.58 -14.37
C PHE A 364 0.13 23.27 -13.22
N ARG A 365 -0.06 23.97 -12.11
CA ARG A 365 0.67 23.77 -10.86
C ARG A 365 0.41 22.39 -10.23
N GLY A 366 1.45 21.79 -9.68
CA GLY A 366 1.32 20.65 -8.77
C GLY A 366 0.69 21.05 -7.44
N GLY A 367 0.13 20.08 -6.71
CA GLY A 367 -0.48 20.30 -5.41
C GLY A 367 0.55 20.59 -4.32
N ASP A 368 0.15 21.36 -3.32
CA ASP A 368 0.96 21.60 -2.13
C ASP A 368 0.87 20.44 -1.13
N GLY A 369 1.98 20.15 -0.47
CA GLY A 369 2.07 19.20 0.64
C GLY A 369 1.46 19.74 1.94
N VAL A 370 1.79 19.12 3.07
CA VAL A 370 1.34 19.53 4.41
C VAL A 370 2.49 19.67 5.39
N VAL A 371 2.24 20.42 6.47
CA VAL A 371 3.08 20.50 7.67
C VAL A 371 2.30 19.85 8.80
N ARG A 372 2.88 18.83 9.42
CA ARG A 372 2.35 18.15 10.61
C ARG A 372 3.35 18.26 11.76
N ARG A 373 2.88 18.71 12.93
CA ARG A 373 3.68 18.88 14.15
C ARG A 373 2.99 18.15 15.29
N ILE A 374 3.66 17.17 15.87
CA ILE A 374 3.12 16.37 16.97
C ILE A 374 4.07 16.48 18.16
N ARG A 375 3.59 17.04 19.27
CA ARG A 375 4.30 17.08 20.55
C ARG A 375 4.02 15.81 21.32
N PHE A 376 5.07 15.18 21.84
CA PHE A 376 4.96 14.00 22.68
C PHE A 376 4.76 14.42 24.14
N LEU A 377 3.83 13.78 24.84
CA LEU A 377 3.56 14.07 26.26
C LEU A 377 4.18 13.01 27.19
N GLU A 378 4.63 11.89 26.63
CA GLU A 378 5.34 10.83 27.32
C GLU A 378 6.50 10.29 26.46
N PRO A 379 7.52 9.66 27.05
CA PRO A 379 8.62 9.06 26.30
C PRO A 379 8.19 7.91 25.38
N MET A 380 8.53 8.00 24.09
CA MET A 380 8.16 7.03 23.04
C MET A 380 9.26 6.81 22.01
N SER A 381 9.16 5.72 21.24
CA SER A 381 9.87 5.63 19.96
C SER A 381 8.98 6.24 18.87
N ALA A 382 9.56 7.06 18.01
CA ALA A 382 8.91 7.58 16.81
C ALA A 382 9.75 7.20 15.58
N ALA A 383 9.08 6.75 14.53
CA ALA A 383 9.69 6.30 13.30
C ALA A 383 9.00 6.95 12.11
N ILE A 384 9.81 7.34 11.13
CA ILE A 384 9.34 7.79 9.83
C ILE A 384 9.91 6.85 8.78
N LEU A 385 9.04 6.30 7.95
CA LEU A 385 9.39 5.54 6.76
C LEU A 385 8.83 6.30 5.56
N SER A 386 9.71 6.98 4.84
CA SER A 386 9.32 7.92 3.79
C SER A 386 10.38 8.06 2.71
N ASN A 387 10.03 8.75 1.63
CA ASN A 387 10.90 9.05 0.48
C ASN A 387 10.73 10.51 0.05
N ARG A 388 11.41 10.96 -1.01
CA ARG A 388 11.30 12.32 -1.57
C ARG A 388 11.73 13.44 -0.62
N ARG A 389 12.72 13.17 0.23
CA ARG A 389 13.47 14.15 1.03
C ARG A 389 14.71 14.65 0.29
N LYS A 390 15.24 13.87 -0.66
CA LYS A 390 16.38 14.23 -1.52
C LYS A 390 15.98 14.31 -3.00
N VAL A 391 15.30 13.31 -3.53
CA VAL A 391 14.84 13.27 -4.93
C VAL A 391 13.46 13.95 -5.03
N PRO A 392 13.31 15.03 -5.79
CA PRO A 392 12.04 15.73 -5.87
C PRO A 392 10.99 14.98 -6.73
N PRO A 393 9.69 15.17 -6.46
CA PRO A 393 8.60 14.83 -7.38
C PRO A 393 8.78 15.52 -8.73
N PHE A 394 8.95 14.76 -9.81
CA PHE A 394 9.24 15.33 -11.13
C PHE A 394 8.03 16.08 -11.72
N GLY A 395 8.31 17.20 -12.40
CA GLY A 395 7.35 17.83 -13.32
C GLY A 395 7.32 17.14 -14.68
N MET A 396 6.34 17.49 -15.52
CA MET A 396 6.15 16.88 -16.83
C MET A 396 5.88 17.93 -17.92
N THR A 397 6.25 17.63 -19.17
CA THR A 397 6.08 18.51 -20.35
C THR A 397 6.62 19.95 -20.16
N GLY A 398 7.69 20.10 -19.37
CA GLY A 398 8.31 21.39 -19.07
C GLY A 398 7.77 22.08 -17.81
N GLY A 399 6.91 21.42 -17.02
CA GLY A 399 6.61 21.83 -15.66
C GLY A 399 7.78 21.53 -14.71
N GLU A 400 7.87 22.30 -13.63
CA GLU A 400 8.89 22.18 -12.60
C GLU A 400 8.56 21.08 -11.58
N SER A 401 9.59 20.58 -10.92
CA SER A 401 9.46 19.61 -9.84
C SER A 401 8.82 20.20 -8.58
N GLY A 402 8.10 19.37 -7.83
CA GLY A 402 7.64 19.72 -6.49
C GLY A 402 8.81 19.83 -5.51
N LYS A 403 8.64 20.59 -4.43
CA LYS A 403 9.61 20.66 -3.33
C LYS A 403 9.67 19.32 -2.61
N THR A 404 10.88 18.90 -2.22
CA THR A 404 11.09 17.76 -1.34
C THR A 404 10.46 17.97 0.03
N GLY A 405 10.16 16.85 0.69
CA GLY A 405 9.74 16.81 2.08
C GLY A 405 10.92 16.97 3.05
N ARG A 406 10.63 17.18 4.33
CA ARG A 406 11.61 17.31 5.42
C ARG A 406 11.06 16.69 6.70
N ASN A 407 11.95 16.08 7.48
CA ASN A 407 11.63 15.47 8.77
C ASN A 407 12.59 16.06 9.81
N ARG A 408 12.10 16.49 10.97
CA ARG A 408 12.96 16.95 12.06
C ARG A 408 12.34 16.73 13.42
N VAL A 409 13.18 16.72 14.45
CA VAL A 409 12.77 16.78 15.86
C VAL A 409 13.19 18.12 16.44
N GLU A 410 12.27 18.77 17.15
CA GLU A 410 12.52 19.96 17.97
C GLU A 410 12.51 19.52 19.43
N ARG A 411 13.64 19.70 20.13
CA ARG A 411 13.84 19.25 21.51
C ARG A 411 13.43 20.33 22.51
N THR A 412 13.17 19.93 23.75
CA THR A 412 12.83 20.85 24.85
C THR A 412 13.93 21.82 25.22
N ASP A 413 15.20 21.48 24.95
CA ASP A 413 16.36 22.38 25.13
C ASP A 413 16.50 23.43 24.00
N GLY A 414 15.58 23.43 23.03
CA GLY A 414 15.56 24.32 21.88
C GLY A 414 16.38 23.82 20.68
N SER A 415 17.13 22.72 20.82
CA SER A 415 17.88 22.13 19.72
C SER A 415 16.95 21.53 18.65
N ARG A 416 17.43 21.51 17.40
CA ARG A 416 16.72 20.91 16.27
C ARG A 416 17.60 19.89 15.59
N LYS A 417 17.05 18.69 15.36
CA LYS A 417 17.72 17.61 14.64
C LYS A 417 16.97 17.31 13.35
N GLU A 418 17.57 17.63 12.21
CA GLU A 418 17.10 17.15 10.91
C GLU A 418 17.27 15.63 10.84
N LEU A 419 16.28 14.95 10.28
CA LEU A 419 16.26 13.49 10.12
C LEU A 419 16.34 13.12 8.64
N ALA A 420 16.79 11.91 8.36
CA ALA A 420 16.75 11.33 7.03
C ALA A 420 15.30 11.04 6.57
N SER A 421 15.17 10.52 5.34
CA SER A 421 13.90 10.03 4.81
C SER A 421 13.33 8.87 5.62
N THR A 422 14.21 8.00 6.11
CA THR A 422 13.86 6.87 6.97
C THR A 422 14.67 6.92 8.25
N GLU A 423 14.01 7.05 9.40
CA GLU A 423 14.69 7.26 10.67
C GLU A 423 13.84 6.77 11.84
N GLU A 424 14.49 6.30 12.89
CA GLU A 424 13.89 6.03 14.19
C GLU A 424 14.55 6.94 15.23
N VAL A 425 13.75 7.55 16.10
CA VAL A 425 14.22 8.48 17.12
C VAL A 425 13.46 8.26 18.42
N ARG A 426 14.20 8.29 19.53
CA ARG A 426 13.62 8.39 20.87
C ARG A 426 13.10 9.80 21.09
N MET A 427 11.83 9.90 21.46
CA MET A 427 11.15 11.12 21.83
C MET A 427 11.01 11.16 23.35
N GLU A 428 11.33 12.30 23.95
CA GLU A 428 11.06 12.58 25.36
C GLU A 428 9.79 13.45 25.49
N ALA A 429 9.23 13.51 26.70
CA ALA A 429 8.08 14.37 26.96
C ALA A 429 8.44 15.84 26.67
N GLY A 430 7.61 16.50 25.86
CA GLY A 430 7.79 17.87 25.39
C GLY A 430 8.47 18.00 24.03
N ASP A 431 9.12 16.95 23.51
CA ASP A 431 9.71 16.98 22.16
C ASP A 431 8.63 17.05 21.08
N VAL A 432 8.95 17.66 19.94
CA VAL A 432 8.04 17.78 18.79
C VAL A 432 8.63 17.12 17.55
N PHE A 433 7.90 16.16 16.97
CA PHE A 433 8.21 15.62 15.66
C PHE A 433 7.52 16.45 14.58
N VAL A 434 8.29 16.92 13.59
CA VAL A 434 7.79 17.76 12.50
C VAL A 434 8.01 17.08 11.16
N ILE A 435 6.93 16.96 10.40
CA ILE A 435 6.93 16.42 9.04
C ILE A 435 6.42 17.49 8.09
N GLU A 436 7.23 17.81 7.09
CA GLU A 436 6.84 18.59 5.93
C GLU A 436 6.76 17.65 4.74
N THR A 437 5.56 17.36 4.23
CA THR A 437 5.41 16.42 3.11
C THR A 437 5.76 17.08 1.77
N PRO A 438 6.15 16.28 0.75
CA PRO A 438 6.45 16.80 -0.58
C PRO A 438 5.22 17.42 -1.27
N GLY A 439 5.47 18.36 -2.17
CA GLY A 439 4.46 18.79 -3.14
C GLY A 439 4.38 17.85 -4.35
N GLY A 440 3.44 18.08 -5.26
CA GLY A 440 3.39 17.38 -6.56
C GLY A 440 4.16 18.14 -7.64
N GLY A 441 4.53 17.46 -8.73
CA GLY A 441 5.13 18.09 -9.90
C GLY A 441 4.14 18.90 -10.74
N GLY A 442 4.63 19.94 -11.40
CA GLY A 442 3.86 20.76 -12.33
C GLY A 442 3.80 20.19 -13.75
N TRP A 443 2.89 20.71 -14.56
CA TRP A 443 2.67 20.31 -15.95
C TRP A 443 2.75 21.51 -16.91
N GLY A 444 3.50 21.34 -17.99
CA GLY A 444 3.63 22.32 -19.06
C GLY A 444 4.51 23.51 -18.67
N LYS A 445 5.18 24.12 -19.65
CA LYS A 445 5.91 25.37 -19.42
C LYS A 445 4.96 26.46 -18.95
N GLN A 446 5.37 27.21 -17.93
CA GLN A 446 4.66 28.41 -17.50
C GLN A 446 4.81 29.47 -18.60
N GLU A 447 3.70 30.06 -19.05
CA GLU A 447 3.77 31.19 -19.97
C GLU A 447 4.41 32.36 -19.23
N SER A 448 5.46 32.95 -19.82
CA SER A 448 6.08 34.17 -19.31
C SER A 448 5.04 35.29 -19.34
N LYS A 449 4.75 35.86 -18.17
CA LYS A 449 3.89 37.04 -18.03
C LYS A 449 4.52 38.26 -18.69
#